data_AF-A0A098SB02-F1
#
_entry.id   AF-A0A098SB02-F1
#
_cell.length_a   1.000
_cell.length_b   1.000
_cell.length_c   1.000
_cell.angle_alpha   90.00
_cell.angle_beta   90.00
_cell.angle_gamma   90.00
#
_symmetry.space_group_name_H-M   'P 1'
#
loop_
_entity.id
_entity.type
_entity.pdbx_description
1 polymer ?
#
loop_
_entity_poly.entity_id
_entity_poly.type
_entity_poly.pdbx_seq_one_letter_code
_entity_poly.pdbx_strand_id
1 'polypeptide(L)'
;MGNFFLFLILILIIGVLPLSVYLLRSLRESTNGTGPLDEDLTRTGEGAEAIEWWEARRSTFNRSLLASGAVVLLVYYALLRWRVAAFTGEAFQVQPRQVLFLIVIYLIYMGIANLLYNIGVFVEQAQQPTSPSAYRHRTFQLIYWVAIAAPFVVVLWKTLSPVAR
;
A
#
# COMPACT_ATOMS: atom_id res chain seq x y z
N MET A 1 -25.78 -10.47 1.12
CA MET A 1 -24.52 -9.87 0.61
C MET A 1 -23.98 -8.74 1.48
N GLY A 2 -24.79 -7.83 2.05
CA GLY A 2 -24.30 -6.70 2.87
C GLY A 2 -23.41 -7.09 4.07
N ASN A 3 -23.77 -8.15 4.80
CA ASN A 3 -22.99 -8.60 5.97
C ASN A 3 -21.59 -9.13 5.61
N PHE A 4 -21.43 -9.73 4.43
CA PHE A 4 -20.13 -10.24 3.97
C PHE A 4 -19.16 -9.10 3.63
N PHE A 5 -19.66 -8.02 3.02
CA PHE A 5 -18.86 -6.84 2.72
C PHE A 5 -18.43 -6.08 3.99
N LEU A 6 -19.34 -5.91 4.94
CA LEU A 6 -18.99 -5.34 6.26
C LEU A 6 -17.97 -6.21 7.00
N PHE A 7 -18.10 -7.54 6.92
CA PHE A 7 -17.14 -8.47 7.50
C PHE A 7 -15.76 -8.39 6.85
N LEU A 8 -15.66 -8.28 5.51
CA LEU A 8 -14.38 -8.05 4.82
C LEU A 8 -13.75 -6.71 5.20
N ILE A 9 -14.54 -5.64 5.29
CA ILE A 9 -14.08 -4.32 5.73
C ILE A 9 -13.55 -4.40 7.18
N LEU A 10 -14.27 -5.09 8.07
CA LEU A 10 -13.85 -5.32 9.45
C LEU A 10 -12.56 -6.15 9.52
N ILE A 11 -12.41 -7.23 8.74
CA ILE A 11 -11.16 -8.00 8.66
C ILE A 11 -10.01 -7.15 8.14
N LEU A 12 -10.24 -6.24 7.20
CA LEU A 12 -9.18 -5.36 6.69
C LEU A 12 -8.74 -4.32 7.71
N ILE A 13 -9.70 -3.69 8.39
CA ILE A 13 -9.45 -2.67 9.42
C ILE A 13 -8.85 -3.31 10.68
N ILE A 14 -9.32 -4.48 11.09
CA ILE A 14 -8.89 -5.20 12.31
C ILE A 14 -7.70 -6.13 12.05
N GLY A 15 -7.50 -6.58 10.81
CA GLY A 15 -6.42 -7.48 10.45
C GLY A 15 -5.17 -6.73 10.01
N VAL A 16 -5.27 -5.86 8.99
CA VAL A 16 -4.06 -5.35 8.33
C VAL A 16 -3.40 -4.21 9.09
N LEU A 17 -4.18 -3.30 9.67
CA LEU A 17 -3.64 -2.24 10.52
C LEU A 17 -2.99 -2.84 11.78
N PRO A 18 -3.67 -3.69 12.57
CA PRO A 18 -3.07 -4.35 13.73
C PRO A 18 -1.91 -5.28 13.37
N LEU A 19 -1.96 -6.01 12.24
CA LEU A 19 -0.83 -6.82 11.78
C LEU A 19 0.37 -5.95 11.41
N SER A 20 0.15 -4.81 10.75
CA SER A 20 1.25 -3.89 10.41
C SER A 20 1.90 -3.28 11.65
N VAL A 21 1.11 -2.97 12.67
CA VAL A 21 1.56 -2.46 13.98
C VAL A 21 2.23 -3.58 14.79
N TYR A 22 1.68 -4.79 14.77
CA TYR A 22 2.24 -5.97 15.43
C TYR A 22 3.62 -6.32 14.87
N LEU A 23 3.77 -6.34 13.55
CA LEU A 23 5.07 -6.60 12.91
C LEU A 23 6.10 -5.54 13.30
N LEU A 24 5.72 -4.26 13.36
CA LEU A 24 6.62 -3.20 13.83
C LEU A 24 6.98 -3.34 15.32
N ARG A 25 6.01 -3.69 16.17
CA ARG A 25 6.27 -3.92 17.60
C ARG A 25 7.18 -5.12 17.83
N SER A 26 6.93 -6.22 17.12
CA SER A 26 7.76 -7.42 17.17
C SER A 26 9.21 -7.11 16.75
N LEU A 27 9.40 -6.25 15.74
CA LEU A 27 10.74 -5.78 15.35
C LEU A 27 11.39 -4.95 16.45
N ARG A 28 10.67 -3.98 17.02
CA ARG A 28 11.18 -3.14 18.12
C ARG A 28 11.56 -3.98 19.34
N GLU A 29 10.75 -4.98 19.69
CA GLU A 29 11.00 -5.89 20.82
C GLU A 29 12.20 -6.81 20.55
N SER A 30 12.34 -7.34 19.32
CA SER A 30 13.52 -8.11 18.91
C SER A 30 14.80 -7.30 19.05
N THR A 31 14.78 -6.04 18.62
CA THR A 31 15.97 -5.16 18.70
C THR A 31 16.36 -4.83 20.15
N ASN A 32 15.41 -4.91 21.09
CA ASN A 32 15.64 -4.64 22.51
C ASN A 32 16.12 -5.88 23.30
N GLY A 33 16.18 -7.07 22.68
CA GLY A 33 16.23 -8.36 23.40
C GLY A 33 17.37 -9.32 23.09
N THR A 34 18.30 -9.04 22.15
CA THR A 34 19.28 -10.04 21.69
C THR A 34 20.75 -9.72 22.04
N GLY A 35 21.52 -10.79 22.33
CA GLY A 35 22.90 -10.77 22.80
C GLY A 35 23.96 -10.50 21.71
N PRO A 36 25.24 -10.88 21.90
CA PRO A 36 26.45 -10.15 21.46
C PRO A 36 26.64 -9.84 19.97
N LEU A 37 25.84 -10.41 19.05
CA LEU A 37 25.78 -9.99 17.63
C LEU A 37 25.04 -8.65 17.46
N ASP A 38 24.09 -8.34 18.34
CA ASP A 38 23.38 -7.06 18.39
C ASP A 38 24.19 -5.97 19.07
N GLU A 39 25.13 -6.32 19.96
CA GLU A 39 25.91 -5.32 20.68
C GLU A 39 26.69 -4.42 19.70
N ASP A 40 27.09 -4.92 18.54
CA ASP A 40 27.78 -4.14 17.50
C ASP A 40 26.82 -3.28 16.64
N LEU A 41 25.62 -3.77 16.30
CA LEU A 41 24.58 -3.01 15.58
C LEU A 41 23.88 -1.95 16.46
N THR A 42 23.78 -2.24 17.76
CA THR A 42 23.21 -1.33 18.77
C THR A 42 24.25 -0.28 19.20
N ARG A 43 25.55 -0.63 19.17
CA ARG A 43 26.66 0.30 19.42
C ARG A 43 26.88 1.31 18.29
N THR A 44 26.45 1.03 17.06
CA THR A 44 26.46 2.00 15.95
C THR A 44 25.16 2.79 15.81
N GLY A 45 24.06 2.39 16.46
CA GLY A 45 22.75 3.08 16.39
C GLY A 45 21.93 2.79 15.12
N GLU A 46 22.46 2.01 14.17
CA GLU A 46 21.93 1.94 12.81
C GLU A 46 20.57 1.23 12.68
N GLY A 47 20.29 0.23 13.53
CA GLY A 47 19.04 -0.56 13.50
C GLY A 47 17.82 0.19 14.05
N ALA A 48 17.99 0.89 15.18
CA ALA A 48 16.95 1.75 15.75
C ALA A 48 16.66 2.94 14.82
N GLU A 49 17.72 3.53 14.24
CA GLU A 49 17.60 4.59 13.24
C GLU A 49 16.86 4.15 11.97
N ALA A 50 17.02 2.88 11.54
CA ALA A 50 16.27 2.35 10.41
C ALA A 50 14.77 2.36 10.69
N ILE A 51 14.37 1.76 11.82
CA ILE A 51 12.95 1.67 12.22
C ILE A 51 12.33 3.06 12.32
N GLU A 52 12.99 3.99 13.01
CA GLU A 52 12.50 5.37 13.15
C GLU A 52 12.35 6.09 11.81
N TRP A 53 13.31 5.91 10.89
CA TRP A 53 13.27 6.53 9.58
C TRP A 53 12.07 6.05 8.75
N TRP A 54 11.80 4.74 8.77
CA TRP A 54 10.67 4.12 8.07
C TRP A 54 9.32 4.47 8.74
N GLU A 55 9.26 4.54 10.07
CA GLU A 55 8.05 4.97 10.79
C GLU A 55 7.68 6.42 10.50
N ALA A 56 8.65 7.33 10.51
CA ALA A 56 8.43 8.76 10.28
C ALA A 56 7.77 9.05 8.91
N ARG A 57 7.97 8.17 7.92
CA ARG A 57 7.44 8.32 6.55
C ARG A 57 6.14 7.56 6.30
N ARG A 58 5.75 6.64 7.18
CA ARG A 58 4.56 5.79 7.02
C ARG A 58 3.27 6.61 6.87
N SER A 59 3.13 7.67 7.68
CA SER A 59 1.97 8.57 7.61
C SER A 59 1.86 9.24 6.23
N THR A 60 2.98 9.74 5.70
CA THR A 60 3.01 10.34 4.36
C THR A 60 2.69 9.33 3.27
N PHE A 61 3.27 8.12 3.34
CA PHE A 61 2.94 7.03 2.41
C PHE A 61 1.43 6.70 2.40
N ASN A 62 0.82 6.53 3.57
CA ASN A 62 -0.60 6.21 3.68
C ASN A 62 -1.53 7.34 3.21
N ARG A 63 -1.18 8.60 3.50
CA ARG A 63 -1.93 9.75 2.98
C ARG A 63 -1.84 9.84 1.45
N SER A 64 -0.66 9.59 0.88
CA SER A 64 -0.48 9.58 -0.57
C SER A 64 -1.24 8.43 -1.24
N LEU A 65 -1.28 7.23 -0.61
CA LEU A 65 -2.14 6.14 -1.08
C LEU A 65 -3.61 6.58 -1.07
N LEU A 66 -4.12 7.11 0.04
CA LEU A 66 -5.51 7.55 0.12
C LEU A 66 -5.85 8.59 -0.97
N ALA A 67 -4.98 9.59 -1.16
CA ALA A 67 -5.14 10.60 -2.20
C ALA A 67 -5.11 9.98 -3.62
N SER A 68 -4.17 9.06 -3.88
CA SER A 68 -4.08 8.31 -5.13
C SER A 68 -5.36 7.54 -5.41
N GLY A 69 -5.93 6.86 -4.42
CA GLY A 69 -7.19 6.13 -4.55
C GLY A 69 -8.36 7.00 -4.97
N ALA A 70 -8.50 8.17 -4.34
CA ALA A 70 -9.54 9.13 -4.72
C ALA A 70 -9.37 9.58 -6.19
N VAL A 71 -8.15 9.90 -6.60
CA VAL A 71 -7.87 10.31 -7.99
C VAL A 71 -8.13 9.17 -8.98
N VAL A 72 -7.70 7.94 -8.66
CA VAL A 72 -7.92 6.76 -9.50
C VAL A 72 -9.40 6.48 -9.72
N LEU A 73 -10.23 6.65 -8.67
CA LEU A 73 -11.67 6.46 -8.80
C LEU A 73 -12.27 7.47 -9.77
N LEU A 74 -11.87 8.75 -9.67
CA LEU A 74 -12.32 9.79 -10.60
C LEU A 74 -11.91 9.48 -12.04
N VAL A 75 -10.65 9.08 -12.25
CA VAL A 75 -10.15 8.69 -13.58
C VAL A 75 -10.90 7.47 -14.13
N TYR A 76 -11.11 6.44 -13.31
CA TYR A 76 -11.85 5.24 -13.69
C TYR A 76 -13.28 5.58 -14.16
N TYR A 77 -13.99 6.43 -13.40
CA TYR A 77 -15.33 6.85 -13.78
C TYR A 77 -15.35 7.69 -15.05
N ALA A 78 -14.39 8.61 -15.23
CA ALA A 78 -14.29 9.43 -16.44
C ALA A 78 -14.04 8.54 -17.68
N LEU A 79 -13.09 7.61 -17.59
CA LEU A 79 -12.75 6.72 -18.71
C LEU A 79 -13.88 5.74 -19.04
N LEU A 80 -14.54 5.16 -18.04
CA LEU A 80 -15.69 4.28 -18.28
C LEU A 80 -16.87 5.04 -18.89
N ARG A 81 -17.18 6.23 -18.37
CA ARG A 81 -18.24 7.07 -18.92
C ARG A 81 -17.98 7.38 -20.39
N TRP A 82 -16.76 7.81 -20.72
CA TRP A 82 -16.35 8.05 -22.09
C TRP A 82 -16.48 6.79 -22.96
N ARG A 83 -16.00 5.65 -22.48
CA ARG A 83 -16.04 4.38 -23.19
C ARG A 83 -17.47 3.93 -23.50
N VAL A 84 -18.37 3.97 -22.52
CA VAL A 84 -19.78 3.59 -22.73
C VAL A 84 -20.43 4.52 -23.75
N ALA A 85 -20.25 5.84 -23.60
CA ALA A 85 -20.78 6.80 -24.57
C ALA A 85 -20.24 6.59 -25.99
N ALA A 86 -18.95 6.27 -26.13
CA ALA A 86 -18.30 6.09 -27.43
C ALA A 86 -18.67 4.78 -28.14
N PHE A 87 -18.89 3.69 -27.40
CA PHE A 87 -19.03 2.35 -27.99
C PHE A 87 -20.45 1.76 -27.93
N THR A 88 -21.31 2.22 -27.01
CA THR A 88 -22.70 1.73 -26.91
C THR A 88 -23.74 2.82 -27.17
N GLY A 89 -23.37 4.10 -27.07
CA GLY A 89 -24.31 5.22 -27.17
C GLY A 89 -25.25 5.35 -25.95
N GLU A 90 -25.05 4.52 -24.92
CA GLU A 90 -25.88 4.54 -23.72
C GLU A 90 -25.39 5.56 -22.68
N ALA A 91 -26.29 5.96 -21.78
CA ALA A 91 -25.92 6.77 -20.62
C ALA A 91 -25.22 5.89 -19.57
N PHE A 92 -24.00 6.29 -19.18
CA PHE A 92 -23.28 5.62 -18.10
C PHE A 92 -23.97 5.86 -16.75
N GLN A 93 -24.40 4.77 -16.10
CA GLN A 93 -24.99 4.81 -14.76
C GLN A 93 -24.08 4.11 -13.75
N VAL A 94 -23.74 4.83 -12.68
CA VAL A 94 -22.98 4.27 -11.56
C VAL A 94 -23.95 3.64 -10.57
N GLN A 95 -23.79 2.34 -10.33
CA GLN A 95 -24.59 1.66 -9.31
C GLN A 95 -23.90 1.80 -7.95
N PRO A 96 -24.62 2.16 -6.85
CA PRO A 96 -24.01 2.31 -5.53
C PRO A 96 -23.22 1.08 -5.05
N ARG A 97 -23.68 -0.13 -5.40
CA ARG A 97 -22.96 -1.39 -5.11
C ARG A 97 -21.58 -1.48 -5.76
N GLN A 98 -21.39 -0.88 -6.94
CA GLN A 98 -20.10 -0.85 -7.63
C GLN A 98 -19.13 0.09 -6.91
N VAL A 99 -19.62 1.25 -6.45
CA VAL A 99 -18.83 2.20 -5.65
C VAL A 99 -18.33 1.49 -4.38
N LEU A 100 -19.23 0.82 -3.66
CA LEU A 100 -18.87 0.09 -2.44
C LEU A 100 -17.84 -1.00 -2.71
N PHE A 101 -18.02 -1.78 -3.78
CA PHE A 101 -17.08 -2.83 -4.17
C PHE A 101 -15.68 -2.28 -4.47
N LEU A 102 -15.59 -1.15 -5.19
CA LEU A 102 -14.30 -0.50 -5.50
C LEU A 102 -13.61 0.03 -4.25
N ILE A 103 -14.36 0.61 -3.31
CA ILE A 103 -13.83 1.05 -2.02
C ILE A 103 -13.22 -0.15 -1.27
N VAL A 104 -13.92 -1.28 -1.20
CA VAL A 104 -13.40 -2.47 -0.50
C VAL A 104 -12.14 -3.02 -1.17
N ILE A 105 -12.13 -3.15 -2.50
CA ILE A 105 -10.92 -3.57 -3.23
C ILE A 105 -9.76 -2.62 -2.96
N TYR A 106 -10.02 -1.30 -2.93
CA TYR A 106 -8.98 -0.33 -2.68
C TYR A 106 -8.41 -0.41 -1.26
N LEU A 107 -9.25 -0.71 -0.26
CA LEU A 107 -8.78 -0.96 1.10
C LEU A 107 -7.91 -2.23 1.19
N ILE A 108 -8.28 -3.30 0.48
CA ILE A 108 -7.42 -4.50 0.35
C ILE A 108 -6.07 -4.11 -0.24
N TYR A 109 -6.09 -3.34 -1.32
CA TYR A 109 -4.89 -2.85 -1.99
C TYR A 109 -3.99 -2.03 -1.04
N MET A 110 -4.55 -1.06 -0.30
CA MET A 110 -3.80 -0.29 0.69
C MET A 110 -3.19 -1.17 1.77
N GLY A 111 -3.91 -2.22 2.18
CA GLY A 111 -3.41 -3.20 3.14
C GLY A 111 -2.17 -3.94 2.61
N ILE A 112 -2.24 -4.45 1.39
CA ILE A 112 -1.10 -5.09 0.71
C ILE A 112 0.08 -4.12 0.59
N ALA A 113 -0.18 -2.87 0.18
CA ALA A 113 0.86 -1.86 0.05
C ALA A 113 1.56 -1.56 1.39
N ASN A 114 0.82 -1.56 2.50
CA ASN A 114 1.38 -1.42 3.85
C ASN A 114 2.23 -2.62 4.29
N LEU A 115 1.89 -3.82 3.85
CA LEU A 115 2.72 -5.02 4.10
C LEU A 115 4.01 -4.96 3.30
N LEU A 116 3.95 -4.58 2.01
CA LEU A 116 5.13 -4.38 1.18
C LEU A 116 6.04 -3.27 1.72
N TYR A 117 5.46 -2.22 2.31
CA TYR A 117 6.24 -1.18 2.98
C TYR A 117 7.11 -1.73 4.12
N ASN A 118 6.57 -2.68 4.91
CA ASN A 118 7.33 -3.31 6.00
C ASN A 118 8.50 -4.15 5.50
N ILE A 119 8.42 -4.71 4.29
CA ILE A 119 9.54 -5.47 3.68
C ILE A 119 10.80 -4.60 3.54
N GLY A 120 10.65 -3.28 3.35
CA GLY A 120 11.78 -2.36 3.27
C GLY A 120 12.70 -2.43 4.49
N VAL A 121 12.12 -2.53 5.70
CA VAL A 121 12.86 -2.66 6.97
C VAL A 121 13.59 -4.00 7.04
N PHE A 122 12.90 -5.11 6.72
CA PHE A 122 13.48 -6.45 6.77
C PHE A 122 14.64 -6.62 5.78
N VAL A 123 14.51 -6.10 4.57
CA VAL A 123 15.56 -6.22 3.54
C VAL A 123 16.77 -5.36 3.92
N GLU A 124 16.58 -4.18 4.52
CA GLU A 124 17.69 -3.37 5.01
C GLU A 124 18.50 -4.10 6.08
N GLN A 125 17.82 -4.69 7.07
CA GLN A 125 18.47 -5.46 8.13
C GLN A 125 19.21 -6.70 7.59
N ALA A 126 18.63 -7.37 6.60
CA ALA A 126 19.24 -8.57 6.00
C ALA A 126 20.43 -8.24 5.09
N GLN A 127 20.41 -7.13 4.35
CA GLN A 127 21.47 -6.79 3.39
C GLN A 127 22.61 -5.95 3.98
N GLN A 128 22.39 -5.25 5.11
CA GLN A 128 23.37 -4.35 5.73
C GLN A 128 24.07 -3.44 4.70
N PRO A 129 23.32 -2.59 3.99
CA PRO A 129 23.86 -1.82 2.88
C PRO A 129 24.97 -0.88 3.33
N THR A 130 26.06 -0.81 2.55
CA THR A 130 27.23 0.07 2.82
C THR A 130 26.87 1.56 2.93
N SER A 131 25.74 1.98 2.37
CA SER A 131 25.18 3.32 2.54
C SER A 131 23.69 3.23 2.92
N PRO A 132 23.36 3.12 4.22
CA PRO A 132 21.98 2.94 4.69
C PRO A 132 21.05 4.08 4.26
N SER A 133 21.52 5.32 4.32
CA SER A 133 20.74 6.49 3.90
C SER A 133 20.38 6.43 2.40
N ALA A 134 21.34 6.14 1.52
CA ALA A 134 21.09 6.06 0.08
C ALA A 134 20.14 4.90 -0.26
N TYR A 135 20.31 3.76 0.44
CA TYR A 135 19.43 2.60 0.31
C TYR A 135 17.98 2.95 0.72
N ARG A 136 17.78 3.51 1.92
CA ARG A 136 16.46 3.89 2.45
C ARG A 136 15.70 4.79 1.47
N HIS A 137 16.35 5.82 0.94
CA HIS A 137 15.71 6.76 0.01
C HIS A 137 15.31 6.08 -1.31
N ARG A 138 16.19 5.27 -1.91
CA ARG A 138 15.90 4.56 -3.17
C ARG A 138 14.78 3.54 -3.00
N THR A 139 14.87 2.72 -1.95
CA THR A 139 13.88 1.68 -1.66
C THR A 139 12.52 2.29 -1.33
N PHE A 140 12.49 3.35 -0.52
CA PHE A 140 11.25 4.09 -0.25
C PHE A 140 10.65 4.66 -1.52
N GLN A 141 11.43 5.33 -2.37
CA GLN A 141 10.94 5.88 -3.64
C GLN A 141 10.36 4.79 -4.54
N LEU A 142 11.02 3.64 -4.65
CA LEU A 142 10.54 2.51 -5.43
C LEU A 142 9.19 2.01 -4.91
N ILE A 143 9.11 1.68 -3.61
CA ILE A 143 7.88 1.20 -2.97
C ILE A 143 6.76 2.24 -3.12
N TYR A 144 7.07 3.51 -2.86
CA TYR A 144 6.14 4.63 -2.94
C TYR A 144 5.54 4.78 -4.35
N TRP A 145 6.38 4.86 -5.38
CA TRP A 145 5.91 5.07 -6.75
C TRP A 145 5.20 3.85 -7.32
N VAL A 146 5.69 2.64 -7.04
CA VAL A 146 5.00 1.41 -7.46
C VAL A 146 3.61 1.34 -6.82
N ALA A 147 3.50 1.64 -5.54
CA ALA A 147 2.22 1.61 -4.83
C ALA A 147 1.26 2.74 -5.27
N ILE A 148 1.77 3.89 -5.71
CA ILE A 148 0.89 4.96 -6.21
C ILE A 148 0.46 4.70 -7.65
N ALA A 149 1.35 4.18 -8.50
CA ALA A 149 1.09 3.99 -9.93
C ALA A 149 0.26 2.74 -10.24
N ALA A 150 0.43 1.65 -9.49
CA ALA A 150 -0.25 0.38 -9.75
C ALA A 150 -1.78 0.48 -9.94
N PRO A 151 -2.56 1.20 -9.12
CA PRO A 151 -4.01 1.29 -9.34
C PRO A 151 -4.36 2.02 -10.65
N PHE A 152 -3.55 2.98 -11.10
CA PHE A 152 -3.74 3.63 -12.41
C PHE A 152 -3.49 2.66 -13.54
N VAL A 153 -2.43 1.83 -13.45
CA VAL A 153 -2.13 0.81 -14.46
C VAL A 153 -3.30 -0.17 -14.61
N VAL A 154 -3.90 -0.61 -13.49
CA VAL A 154 -5.08 -1.49 -13.51
C VAL A 154 -6.28 -0.82 -14.18
N VAL A 155 -6.55 0.44 -13.84
CA VAL A 155 -7.63 1.21 -14.45
C VAL A 155 -7.43 1.35 -15.95
N LEU A 156 -6.22 1.78 -16.38
CA LEU A 156 -5.89 1.94 -17.78
C LEU A 156 -6.02 0.61 -18.54
N TRP A 157 -5.43 -0.46 -18.02
CA TRP A 157 -5.55 -1.81 -18.58
C TRP A 157 -7.00 -2.21 -18.80
N LYS A 158 -7.85 -2.07 -17.77
CA LYS A 158 -9.27 -2.42 -17.86
C LYS A 158 -10.05 -1.56 -18.85
N THR A 159 -9.71 -0.29 -18.96
CA THR A 159 -10.39 0.64 -19.89
C THR A 159 -9.98 0.40 -21.34
N LEU A 160 -8.73 -0.02 -21.58
CA LEU A 160 -8.17 -0.26 -22.91
C LEU A 160 -8.38 -1.70 -23.39
N SER A 161 -8.59 -2.65 -22.49
CA SER A 161 -8.77 -4.06 -22.88
C SER A 161 -10.02 -4.21 -23.77
N PRO A 162 -9.96 -4.93 -24.90
CA PRO A 162 -11.10 -5.11 -25.80
C PRO A 162 -12.33 -5.61 -25.05
N VAL A 163 -13.52 -5.11 -25.39
CA VAL A 163 -14.76 -5.74 -24.91
C VAL A 163 -14.84 -7.08 -25.62
N ALA A 164 -14.73 -8.19 -24.87
CA ALA A 164 -15.07 -9.50 -25.40
C ALA A 164 -16.54 -9.42 -25.84
N ARG A 165 -16.77 -9.58 -27.15
CA ARG A 165 -18.11 -9.58 -27.75
C ARG A 165 -18.85 -10.85 -27.36
#